data_AF-A0A3A5ACH6-F1
#
_entry.id   AF-A0A3A5ACH6-F1
#
_cell.length_a   1.000
_cell.length_b   1.000
_cell.length_c   1.000
_cell.angle_alpha   90.00
_cell.angle_beta   90.00
_cell.angle_gamma   90.00
#
_symmetry.space_group_name_H-M   'P 1'
#
loop_
_entity.id
_entity.type
_entity.pdbx_description
1 polymer ?
#
loop_
_entity_poly.entity_id
_entity_poly.type
_entity_poly.pdbx_seq_one_letter_code
_entity_poly.pdbx_strand_id
1 'polypeptide(L)'
;MRDDLLSQFNEGLAFLKKHLNIRSEIRGVNREDIYEIQLEVLREALVNALMHRDYSITGTQISVEVYDDRVEIVNPGGLPIYPPGSSVPRLMISI
;
A
#
# COMPACT_ATOMS: atom_id res chain seq x y z
N MET A 1 -10.37 11.52 16.84
CA MET A 1 -9.25 10.78 17.45
C MET A 1 -9.14 9.46 16.70
N ARG A 2 -8.14 9.34 15.82
CA ARG A 2 -7.54 8.08 15.35
C ARG A 2 -6.48 8.43 14.30
N ASP A 3 -5.31 8.85 14.77
CA ASP A 3 -4.16 9.15 13.90
C ASP A 3 -2.92 8.35 14.32
N ASP A 4 -3.11 7.21 14.98
CA ASP A 4 -1.97 6.36 15.29
C ASP A 4 -1.58 5.54 14.05
N LEU A 5 -0.27 5.32 13.90
CA LEU A 5 0.32 4.64 12.75
C LEU A 5 -0.23 3.22 12.57
N LEU A 6 -0.54 2.55 13.67
CA LEU A 6 -1.03 1.18 13.66
C LEU A 6 -2.46 1.12 13.13
N SER A 7 -3.32 2.10 13.49
CA SER A 7 -4.64 2.25 12.89
C SER A 7 -4.57 2.47 11.38
N GLN A 8 -3.68 3.37 10.91
CA GLN A 8 -3.49 3.61 9.46
C GLN A 8 -3.04 2.35 8.71
N PHE A 9 -2.10 1.60 9.29
CA PHE A 9 -1.65 0.33 8.73
C PHE A 9 -2.77 -0.72 8.67
N ASN A 10 -3.52 -0.90 9.77
CA ASN A 10 -4.60 -1.87 9.84
C ASN A 10 -5.75 -1.52 8.88
N GLU A 11 -6.10 -0.24 8.77
CA GLU A 11 -7.14 0.25 7.85
C GLU A 11 -6.70 0.09 6.39
N GLY A 12 -5.45 0.41 6.05
CA GLY A 12 -4.90 0.19 4.71
C GLY A 12 -4.86 -1.29 4.32
N LEU A 13 -4.44 -2.18 5.23
CA LEU A 13 -4.49 -3.63 4.98
C LEU A 13 -5.91 -4.15 4.83
N ALA A 14 -6.87 -3.67 5.64
CA ALA A 14 -8.27 -4.05 5.54
C ALA A 14 -8.87 -3.58 4.20
N PHE A 15 -8.51 -2.38 3.76
CA PHE A 15 -8.89 -1.85 2.46
C PHE A 15 -8.37 -2.73 1.32
N LEU A 16 -7.07 -3.06 1.33
CA LEU A 16 -6.46 -3.93 0.31
C LEU A 16 -7.15 -5.30 0.27
N LYS A 17 -7.29 -5.98 1.41
CA LYS A 17 -7.98 -7.28 1.50
C LYS A 17 -9.40 -7.26 0.94
N LYS A 18 -10.11 -6.13 1.08
CA LYS A 18 -11.50 -5.99 0.60
C LYS A 18 -11.60 -5.77 -0.90
N HIS A 19 -10.59 -5.17 -1.52
CA HIS A 19 -10.63 -4.76 -2.94
C HIS A 19 -9.76 -5.62 -3.85
N LEU A 20 -8.89 -6.48 -3.32
CA LEU A 20 -8.18 -7.48 -4.11
C LEU A 20 -9.14 -8.54 -4.63
N ASN A 21 -8.94 -8.97 -5.87
CA ASN A 21 -9.59 -10.16 -6.38
C ASN A 21 -9.09 -11.39 -5.64
N ILE A 22 -10.05 -12.20 -5.19
CA ILE A 22 -9.81 -13.47 -4.53
C ILE A 22 -10.31 -14.56 -5.46
N ARG A 23 -9.42 -15.45 -5.87
CA ARG A 23 -9.81 -16.70 -6.50
C ARG A 23 -9.91 -17.76 -5.42
N SER A 24 -11.08 -18.33 -5.24
CA SER A 24 -11.24 -19.46 -4.33
C SER A 24 -11.01 -20.77 -5.08
N GLU A 25 -10.08 -21.59 -4.57
CA GLU A 25 -9.86 -22.95 -5.04
C GLU A 25 -10.31 -23.93 -3.96
N ILE A 26 -11.02 -24.99 -4.35
CA ILE A 26 -11.37 -26.07 -3.42
C ILE A 26 -10.23 -27.09 -3.48
N ARG A 27 -9.49 -27.24 -2.37
CA ARG A 27 -8.45 -28.25 -2.22
C ARG A 27 -8.89 -29.28 -1.18
N GLY A 28 -9.34 -30.43 -1.68
CA GLY A 28 -9.90 -31.49 -0.84
C GLY A 28 -11.22 -31.07 -0.21
N VAL A 29 -11.24 -30.96 1.13
CA VAL A 29 -12.43 -30.59 1.91
C VAL A 29 -12.47 -29.09 2.23
N ASN A 30 -11.36 -28.38 2.07
CA ASN A 30 -11.23 -26.97 2.43
C ASN A 30 -11.30 -26.05 1.20
N ARG A 31 -11.91 -24.88 1.39
CA ARG A 31 -11.82 -23.76 0.44
C ARG A 31 -10.59 -22.95 0.81
N GLU A 32 -9.65 -22.85 -0.12
CA GLU A 32 -8.48 -21.97 -0.02
C GLU A 32 -8.74 -20.71 -0.84
N ASP A 33 -8.61 -19.55 -0.21
CA ASP A 33 -8.71 -18.25 -0.87
C ASP A 33 -7.32 -17.82 -1.31
N ILE A 34 -7.12 -17.77 -2.63
CA ILE A 34 -5.87 -17.35 -3.27
C ILE A 34 -6.05 -15.90 -3.69
N TYR A 35 -5.35 -15.00 -2.99
CA TYR A 35 -5.27 -13.59 -3.38
C TYR A 35 -4.43 -13.46 -4.65
N GLU A 36 -4.85 -12.58 -5.55
CA GLU A 36 -4.09 -12.25 -6.76
C GLU A 36 -2.68 -11.74 -6.44
N ILE A 37 -2.58 -10.90 -5.39
CA ILE A 37 -1.32 -10.44 -4.82
C ILE A 37 -1.15 -11.04 -3.44
N GLN A 38 0.02 -11.62 -3.18
CA GLN A 38 0.35 -12.15 -1.86
C GLN A 38 0.26 -11.05 -0.79
N LEU A 39 -0.48 -11.32 0.28
CA LEU A 39 -0.69 -10.35 1.37
C LEU A 39 0.62 -9.85 1.99
N GLU A 40 1.66 -10.66 2.00
CA GLU A 40 2.99 -10.29 2.52
C GLU A 40 3.61 -9.14 1.71
N VAL A 41 3.49 -9.17 0.39
CA VAL A 41 4.02 -8.13 -0.52
C VAL A 41 3.30 -6.80 -0.27
N LEU A 42 1.98 -6.84 -0.11
CA LEU A 42 1.16 -5.66 0.22
C LEU A 42 1.48 -5.10 1.60
N ARG A 43 1.74 -5.99 2.57
CA ARG A 43 2.15 -5.63 3.92
C ARG A 43 3.47 -4.86 3.89
N GLU A 44 4.47 -5.37 3.18
CA GLU A 44 5.77 -4.72 3.03
C GLU A 44 5.65 -3.37 2.31
N ALA A 45 4.87 -3.30 1.22
CA ALA A 45 4.69 -2.06 0.49
C ALA A 45 3.99 -0.98 1.32
N LEU A 46 2.95 -1.34 2.09
CA LEU A 46 2.27 -0.40 2.97
C LEU A 46 3.18 0.07 4.12
N VAL A 47 3.97 -0.83 4.71
CA VAL A 47 4.97 -0.47 5.73
C VAL A 47 6.02 0.47 5.15
N ASN A 48 6.55 0.18 3.96
CA ASN A 48 7.52 1.05 3.29
C ASN A 48 6.94 2.44 3.06
N ALA A 49 5.71 2.54 2.55
CA ALA A 49 5.05 3.83 2.36
C ALA A 49 4.87 4.60 3.67
N LEU A 50 4.46 3.92 4.76
CA LEU A 50 4.29 4.53 6.10
C LEU A 50 5.61 4.97 6.72
N MET A 51 6.67 4.17 6.58
CA MET A 51 8.00 4.47 7.12
C MET A 51 8.69 5.61 6.39
N HIS A 52 8.48 5.72 5.07
CA HIS A 52 9.04 6.78 4.25
C HIS A 52 8.16 8.03 4.19
N ARG A 53 7.09 8.11 4.98
CA ARG A 53 6.25 9.31 5.05
C ARG A 53 7.04 10.46 5.67
N ASP A 54 7.05 11.58 4.97
CA ASP A 54 7.60 12.81 5.51
C ASP A 54 6.59 13.44 6.48
N TYR A 55 6.68 13.06 7.76
CA TYR A 55 5.82 13.58 8.83
C TYR A 55 6.05 15.08 9.12
N SER A 56 7.06 15.72 8.52
CA SER A 56 7.25 17.17 8.61
C SER A 56 6.28 17.95 7.72
N ILE A 57 5.70 17.30 6.69
CA ILE A 57 4.77 17.91 5.75
C ILE A 57 3.34 17.62 6.20
N THR A 58 2.69 18.63 6.78
CA THR A 58 1.29 18.54 7.22
C THR A 58 0.32 18.53 6.03
N GLY A 59 -0.84 17.89 6.19
CA GLY A 59 -1.86 17.81 5.15
C GLY A 59 -1.61 16.79 4.04
N THR A 60 -0.53 16.01 4.13
CA THR A 60 -0.24 14.92 3.18
C THR A 60 -0.67 13.57 3.73
N GLN A 61 -1.13 12.67 2.86
CA GLN A 61 -1.58 11.32 3.22
C GLN A 61 -1.05 10.31 2.19
N ILE A 62 -0.92 9.06 2.62
CA ILE A 62 -0.60 7.96 1.71
C ILE A 62 -1.88 7.60 0.94
N SER A 63 -1.81 7.56 -0.38
CA SER A 63 -2.87 7.08 -1.25
C SER A 63 -2.65 5.59 -1.54
N VAL A 64 -3.71 4.81 -1.49
CA VAL A 64 -3.72 3.39 -1.87
C VAL A 64 -4.80 3.20 -2.92
N GLU A 65 -4.40 2.79 -4.10
CA GLU A 65 -5.26 2.64 -5.27
C GLU A 65 -5.16 1.20 -5.78
N VAL A 66 -6.31 0.56 -6.01
CA VAL A 66 -6.39 -0.81 -6.50
C VAL A 66 -7.02 -0.77 -7.89
N TYR A 67 -6.28 -1.28 -8.87
CA TYR A 67 -6.70 -1.44 -10.26
C TYR A 67 -6.91 -2.92 -10.55
N ASP A 68 -7.47 -3.22 -11.73
CA ASP A 68 -7.74 -4.60 -12.16
C ASP A 68 -6.46 -5.43 -12.34
N ASP A 69 -5.32 -4.78 -12.59
CA ASP A 69 -4.04 -5.42 -12.92
C ASP A 69 -2.88 -5.07 -11.97
N ARG A 70 -3.10 -4.15 -11.02
CA ARG A 70 -2.05 -3.67 -10.11
C ARG A 70 -2.59 -2.97 -8.87
N VAL A 71 -1.74 -2.84 -7.86
CA VAL A 71 -1.95 -1.98 -6.70
C VAL A 71 -0.89 -0.88 -6.68
N GLU A 72 -1.33 0.38 -6.56
CA GLU A 72 -0.45 1.53 -6.40
C GLU A 72 -0.54 2.09 -4.98
N ILE A 73 0.60 2.21 -4.31
CA ILE A 73 0.73 2.88 -3.02
C ILE A 73 1.61 4.11 -3.22
N VAL A 74 1.02 5.30 -3.05
CA VAL A 74 1.66 6.59 -3.30
C VAL A 74 1.83 7.35 -2.00
N ASN A 75 3.07 7.71 -1.70
CA ASN A 75 3.40 8.59 -0.59
C ASN A 75 3.92 9.93 -1.16
N PRO A 76 3.29 11.07 -0.81
CA PRO A 76 3.69 12.42 -1.24
C PRO A 76 4.99 12.95 -0.59
N GLY A 77 5.68 12.15 0.22
CA GLY A 77 7.02 12.46 0.74
C GLY A 77 8.11 12.30 -0.32
N GLY A 78 9.02 13.28 -0.37
CA GLY A 78 10.16 13.24 -1.28
C GLY A 78 11.26 12.28 -0.82
N LEU A 79 11.88 11.60 -1.78
CA LEU A 79 13.15 10.91 -1.55
C LEU A 79 14.23 11.98 -1.29
N PRO A 80 15.08 11.85 -0.25
CA PRO A 80 16.07 12.88 0.09
C PRO A 80 17.22 13.03 -0.92
N ILE A 81 17.20 12.39 -2.09
CA ILE A 81 18.29 12.49 -3.06
C ILE A 81 17.77 12.33 -4.49
N TYR A 82 17.53 13.43 -5.21
CA TYR A 82 17.57 13.42 -6.68
C TYR A 82 18.16 14.75 -7.20
N PRO A 83 19.00 14.71 -8.25
CA PRO A 83 19.59 15.90 -8.87
C PRO A 83 18.53 16.89 -9.39
N PRO A 84 18.86 18.19 -9.44
CA PRO A 84 17.93 19.23 -9.88
C PRO A 84 17.52 19.02 -11.36
N GLY A 85 16.23 18.83 -11.62
CA GLY A 85 15.66 18.73 -12.98
C GLY A 85 14.62 17.62 -13.19
N SER A 86 14.47 16.67 -12.27
CA SER A 86 13.45 15.61 -12.34
C SER A 86 12.23 15.94 -11.47
N SER A 87 11.15 16.38 -12.10
CA SER A 87 9.90 16.76 -11.43
C SER A 87 9.06 15.54 -11.00
N VAL A 88 9.41 14.82 -9.93
CA VAL A 88 8.42 14.32 -8.95
C VAL A 88 9.06 13.72 -7.68
N PRO A 89 8.81 14.29 -6.48
CA PRO A 89 9.10 13.65 -5.21
C PRO A 89 7.91 12.75 -4.81
N ARG A 90 7.83 11.51 -5.31
CA ARG A 90 6.83 10.54 -4.84
C ARG A 90 7.44 9.16 -4.71
N LEU A 91 7.27 8.51 -3.56
CA LEU A 91 7.49 7.06 -3.47
C LEU A 91 6.23 6.39 -4.03
N MET A 92 6.38 5.74 -5.18
CA MET A 92 5.33 4.98 -5.85
C MET A 92 5.75 3.51 -5.86
N ILE A 93 5.01 2.67 -5.14
CA ILE A 93 5.18 1.21 -5.19
C ILE A 93 4.01 0.68 -6.02
N SER A 94 4.31 0.08 -7.17
CA SER A 94 3.34 -0.60 -8.03
C SER A 94 3.61 -2.10 -7.94
N ILE A 95 2.58 -2.87 -7.57
CA ILE A 95 2.62 -4.33 -7.46
C ILE A 95 1.63 -4.92 -8.46
#